data_AF-A0A528HS60-F1
#
_entry.id   AF-A0A528HS60-F1
#
_cell.length_a   1.000
_cell.length_b   1.000
_cell.length_c   1.000
_cell.angle_alpha   90.00
_cell.angle_beta   90.00
_cell.angle_gamma   90.00
#
_symmetry.space_group_name_H-M   'P 1'
#
loop_
_entity.id
_entity.type
_entity.pdbx_description
1 polymer ?
#
loop_
_entity_poly.entity_id
_entity_poly.type
_entity_poly.pdbx_seq_one_letter_code
_entity_poly.pdbx_strand_id
1 'polypeptide(L)'
;MRSMLFGLALLAPTVALAEPIETQKIITGLTGDWNGDGGTDLVMIVETKPSDPMDMYFFLRDREANFLKPAGIVREQIYREWNGYDRPGYEASDTEPELTALPNGSIKLYLP
;
A
#
# COMPACT_ATOMS: atom_id res chain seq x y z
N MET A 1 -47.50 -0.25 -35.33
CA MET A 1 -46.57 -1.00 -34.48
C MET A 1 -45.35 -0.12 -34.26
N ARG A 2 -45.13 0.42 -33.06
CA ARG A 2 -43.97 1.27 -32.73
C ARG A 2 -42.84 0.35 -32.24
N SER A 3 -41.83 0.16 -33.07
CA SER A 3 -40.64 -0.61 -32.75
C SER A 3 -39.79 0.16 -31.73
N MET A 4 -39.65 -0.36 -30.50
CA MET A 4 -38.61 0.07 -29.58
C MET A 4 -37.33 -0.69 -29.94
N LEU A 5 -36.32 0.00 -30.49
CA LEU A 5 -34.96 -0.53 -30.48
C LEU A 5 -34.39 -0.33 -29.07
N PHE A 6 -34.21 -1.42 -28.34
CA PHE A 6 -33.36 -1.45 -27.15
C PHE A 6 -31.89 -1.39 -27.62
N GLY A 7 -31.24 -0.26 -27.36
CA GLY A 7 -29.80 -0.11 -27.56
C GLY A 7 -29.06 -0.98 -26.56
N LEU A 8 -28.35 -2.00 -27.05
CA LEU A 8 -27.40 -2.78 -26.26
C LEU A 8 -26.20 -1.88 -25.94
N ALA A 9 -26.18 -1.28 -24.75
CA ALA A 9 -25.02 -0.55 -24.26
C ALA A 9 -23.85 -1.54 -24.09
N LEU A 10 -22.81 -1.39 -24.92
CA LEU A 10 -21.55 -2.11 -24.76
C LEU A 10 -20.93 -1.75 -23.41
N LEU A 11 -21.02 -2.67 -22.44
CA LEU A 11 -20.22 -2.62 -21.22
C LEU A 11 -18.77 -2.95 -21.59
N ALA A 12 -17.99 -1.93 -21.94
CA ALA A 12 -16.55 -2.08 -22.04
C ALA A 12 -16.00 -2.43 -20.64
N PRO A 13 -15.18 -3.49 -20.50
CA PRO A 13 -14.53 -3.76 -19.23
C PRO A 13 -13.59 -2.59 -18.90
N THR A 14 -13.91 -1.84 -17.85
CA THR A 14 -12.96 -0.91 -17.24
C THR A 14 -11.86 -1.73 -16.59
N VAL A 15 -10.72 -1.84 -17.26
CA VAL A 15 -9.49 -2.33 -16.62
C VAL A 15 -9.07 -1.25 -15.64
N ALA A 16 -9.27 -1.49 -14.35
CA ALA A 16 -8.69 -0.66 -13.30
C ALA A 16 -7.16 -0.83 -13.38
N LEU A 17 -6.46 0.22 -13.78
CA LEU A 17 -5.01 0.25 -13.67
C LEU A 17 -4.64 0.32 -12.19
N ALA A 18 -3.57 -0.37 -11.79
CA ALA A 18 -3.04 -0.25 -10.45
C ALA A 18 -2.68 1.22 -10.18
N GLU A 19 -3.08 1.72 -9.02
CA GLU A 19 -2.68 3.06 -8.59
C GLU A 19 -1.15 3.11 -8.46
N PRO A 20 -0.50 4.15 -9.02
CA PRO A 20 0.95 4.28 -8.90
C PRO A 20 1.35 4.54 -7.44
N ILE A 21 2.41 3.88 -6.99
CA ILE A 21 3.07 4.21 -5.73
C ILE A 21 4.10 5.30 -6.03
N GLU A 22 3.94 6.48 -5.43
CA GLU A 22 4.95 7.52 -5.49
C GLU A 22 6.16 7.10 -4.66
N THR A 23 7.24 6.67 -5.31
CA THR A 23 8.41 6.08 -4.63
C THR A 23 9.10 7.04 -3.68
N GLN A 24 9.03 8.34 -3.96
CA GLN A 24 9.51 9.40 -3.07
C GLN A 24 8.74 9.43 -1.73
N LYS A 25 7.51 8.91 -1.68
CA LYS A 25 6.66 8.94 -0.48
C LYS A 25 6.72 7.65 0.33
N ILE A 26 7.58 6.70 -0.03
CA ILE A 26 7.79 5.48 0.77
C ILE A 26 8.56 5.87 2.03
N ILE A 27 7.94 5.68 3.20
CA ILE A 27 8.53 6.07 4.48
C ILE A 27 9.34 4.91 5.06
N THR A 28 8.76 3.71 5.10
CA THR A 28 9.42 2.52 5.63
C THR A 28 8.86 1.25 5.00
N GLY A 29 9.60 0.15 5.13
CA GLY A 29 9.18 -1.17 4.68
C GLY A 29 9.71 -2.28 5.57
N LEU A 30 8.99 -3.39 5.61
CA LEU A 30 9.33 -4.56 6.42
C LEU A 30 9.04 -5.84 5.64
N THR A 31 9.93 -6.82 5.76
CA THR A 31 9.75 -8.16 5.19
C THR A 31 9.45 -9.18 6.28
N GLY A 32 8.73 -10.25 5.90
CA GLY A 32 8.35 -11.34 6.81
C GLY A 32 7.49 -12.37 6.09
N ASP A 33 6.88 -13.28 6.84
CA ASP A 33 5.96 -14.29 6.31
C ASP A 33 4.57 -14.00 6.89
N TRP A 34 3.79 -13.18 6.18
CA TRP A 34 2.55 -12.62 6.71
C TRP A 34 1.36 -13.54 6.50
N ASN A 35 1.44 -14.43 5.50
CA ASN A 35 0.42 -15.43 5.21
C ASN A 35 0.77 -16.84 5.74
N GLY A 36 1.95 -17.02 6.33
CA GLY A 36 2.39 -18.28 6.94
C GLY A 36 2.77 -19.34 5.93
N ASP A 37 3.07 -18.95 4.68
CA ASP A 37 3.40 -19.89 3.61
C ASP A 37 4.91 -20.20 3.52
N GLY A 38 5.74 -19.61 4.38
CA GLY A 38 7.19 -19.76 4.41
C GLY A 38 7.94 -18.91 3.38
N GLY A 39 7.23 -18.10 2.59
CA GLY A 39 7.76 -17.11 1.67
C GLY A 39 8.09 -15.78 2.36
N THR A 40 8.98 -15.00 1.75
CA THR A 40 9.27 -13.64 2.21
C THR A 40 8.41 -12.63 1.46
N ASP A 41 7.42 -12.11 2.17
CA ASP A 41 6.49 -11.05 1.81
C ASP A 41 7.07 -9.66 2.11
N LEU A 42 6.33 -8.62 1.70
CA LEU A 42 6.67 -7.22 1.91
C LEU A 42 5.45 -6.43 2.38
N VAL A 43 5.67 -5.55 3.36
CA VAL A 43 4.75 -4.47 3.70
C VAL A 43 5.48 -3.13 3.59
N MET A 44 4.81 -2.09 3.11
CA MET A 44 5.35 -0.72 3.02
C MET A 44 4.36 0.28 3.60
N ILE A 45 4.87 1.32 4.26
CA ILE A 45 4.09 2.52 4.61
C ILE A 45 4.44 3.62 3.61
N VAL A 46 3.41 4.21 3.03
CA VAL A 46 3.53 5.24 1.99
C VAL A 46 2.67 6.45 2.37
N GLU A 47 3.24 7.64 2.33
CA GLU A 47 2.48 8.87 2.42
C GLU A 47 1.68 9.08 1.13
N THR A 48 0.40 9.42 1.23
CA THR A 48 -0.43 9.68 0.04
C THR A 48 -0.33 11.15 -0.37
N LYS A 49 -0.46 12.08 0.58
CA LYS A 49 -0.18 13.52 0.42
C LYS A 49 0.43 14.10 1.71
N PRO A 50 1.12 15.26 1.63
CA PRO A 50 1.62 15.94 2.82
C PRO A 50 0.52 16.17 3.85
N SER A 51 0.72 15.72 5.09
CA SER A 51 -0.27 15.80 6.19
C SER A 51 -1.54 14.94 6.02
N ASP A 52 -1.67 14.15 4.94
CA ASP A 52 -2.72 13.14 4.80
C ASP A 52 -2.33 11.85 5.54
N PRO A 53 -3.30 10.99 5.91
CA PRO A 53 -3.02 9.66 6.43
C PRO A 53 -2.12 8.85 5.50
N MET A 54 -1.26 8.03 6.10
CA MET A 54 -0.41 7.09 5.37
C MET A 54 -1.17 5.79 5.07
N ASP A 55 -0.83 5.19 3.93
CA ASP A 55 -1.36 3.90 3.49
C ASP A 55 -0.34 2.79 3.74
N MET A 56 -0.83 1.60 4.08
CA MET A 56 -0.01 0.40 4.24
C MET A 56 -0.27 -0.57 3.09
N TYR A 57 0.74 -0.80 2.26
CA TYR A 57 0.67 -1.68 1.10
C TYR A 57 1.24 -3.05 1.44
N PHE A 58 0.49 -4.10 1.11
CA PHE A 58 0.91 -5.49 1.31
C PHE A 58 1.20 -6.16 -0.03
N PHE A 59 2.31 -6.89 -0.07
CA PHE A 59 2.69 -7.73 -1.19
C PHE A 59 3.05 -9.12 -0.69
N LEU A 60 2.42 -10.14 -1.25
CA LEU A 60 2.71 -11.53 -0.93
C LEU A 60 3.61 -12.12 -2.01
N ARG A 61 4.55 -12.98 -1.60
CA ARG A 61 5.43 -13.67 -2.53
C ARG A 61 4.67 -14.77 -3.27
N ASP A 62 4.74 -14.72 -4.60
CA ASP A 62 4.43 -15.88 -5.42
C ASP A 62 5.57 -16.90 -5.30
N ARG A 63 5.28 -18.08 -4.76
CA ARG A 63 6.28 -19.13 -4.54
C ARG A 63 6.70 -19.85 -5.82
N GLU A 64 5.85 -19.86 -6.84
CA GLU A 64 6.12 -20.55 -8.11
C GLU A 64 6.96 -19.65 -9.02
N ALA A 65 6.59 -18.38 -9.09
CA ALA A 65 7.20 -17.42 -10.00
C ALA A 65 8.22 -16.48 -9.34
N ASN A 66 8.36 -16.55 -8.01
CA ASN A 66 9.37 -15.86 -7.21
C ASN A 66 9.34 -14.31 -7.30
N PHE A 67 8.16 -13.73 -7.49
CA PHE A 67 7.95 -12.27 -7.48
C PHE A 67 6.86 -11.86 -6.47
N LEU A 68 6.86 -10.60 -6.06
CA LEU A 68 5.88 -10.04 -5.14
C LEU A 68 4.60 -9.64 -5.89
N LYS A 69 3.44 -10.02 -5.36
CA LYS A 69 2.11 -9.67 -5.88
C LYS A 69 1.39 -8.75 -4.91
N PRO A 70 0.76 -7.65 -5.38
CA PRO A 70 -0.10 -6.83 -4.53
C PRO A 70 -1.21 -7.69 -3.90
N ALA A 71 -1.36 -7.59 -2.59
CA ALA A 71 -2.33 -8.37 -1.83
C ALA A 71 -3.42 -7.51 -1.18
N GLY A 72 -3.11 -6.25 -0.87
CA GLY A 72 -4.08 -5.32 -0.32
C GLY A 72 -3.45 -4.00 0.10
N ILE A 73 -4.32 -3.05 0.42
CA ILE A 73 -3.95 -1.74 0.96
C ILE A 73 -4.82 -1.47 2.17
N VAL A 74 -4.21 -1.15 3.30
CA VAL A 74 -4.90 -0.58 4.46
C VAL A 74 -4.79 0.93 4.34
N ARG A 75 -5.94 1.57 4.06
CA ARG A 75 -6.01 3.00 3.80
C ARG A 75 -6.50 3.78 5.00
N GLU A 76 -6.01 5.00 5.13
CA GLU A 76 -6.53 5.99 6.09
C GLU A 76 -6.54 5.52 7.56
N GLN A 77 -5.72 4.53 7.94
CA GLN A 77 -5.68 4.03 9.33
C GLN A 77 -4.49 4.55 10.13
N ILE A 78 -3.53 5.20 9.46
CA ILE A 78 -2.30 5.69 10.10
C ILE A 78 -2.38 7.21 10.21
N TYR A 79 -3.03 7.65 11.30
CA TYR A 79 -3.25 9.06 11.59
C TYR A 79 -2.06 9.67 12.34
N ARG A 80 -1.06 10.10 11.58
CA ARG A 80 -0.08 11.10 12.02
C ARG A 80 0.39 11.87 10.80
N GLU A 81 0.62 13.17 10.98
CA GLU A 81 1.25 13.98 9.96
C GLU A 81 2.69 13.51 9.79
N TRP A 82 2.97 12.86 8.67
CA TRP A 82 4.33 12.82 8.15
C TRP A 82 4.58 14.17 7.49
N ASN A 83 5.67 14.82 7.90
CA ASN A 83 6.01 16.15 7.44
C ASN A 83 7.42 16.08 6.87
N GLY A 84 7.60 15.85 5.56
CA GLY A 84 8.82 16.40 4.97
C GLY A 84 9.53 15.73 3.80
N TYR A 85 8.91 14.88 2.98
CA TYR A 85 9.63 14.49 1.75
C TYR A 85 9.74 15.65 0.74
N ASP A 86 8.68 16.47 0.60
CA ASP A 86 8.61 17.53 -0.41
C ASP A 86 9.21 18.88 0.04
N ARG A 87 9.89 18.95 1.20
CA ARG A 87 10.39 20.22 1.76
C ARG A 87 11.93 20.29 1.70
N PRO A 88 12.51 21.27 0.98
CA PRO A 88 13.97 21.47 1.01
C PRO A 88 14.44 21.84 2.42
N GLY A 89 15.47 21.14 2.93
CA GLY A 89 16.02 21.34 4.27
C GLY A 89 15.59 20.30 5.32
N TYR A 90 15.11 19.14 4.89
CA TYR A 90 14.66 18.09 5.79
C TYR A 90 15.79 17.53 6.68
N GLU A 91 15.64 17.70 7.99
CA GLU A 91 16.29 16.87 9.01
C GLU A 91 15.31 15.76 9.37
N ALA A 92 15.78 14.51 9.47
CA ALA A 92 14.94 13.35 9.78
C ALA A 92 13.99 13.68 10.95
N SER A 93 12.69 13.55 10.71
CA SER A 93 11.67 13.82 11.73
C SER A 93 11.74 12.73 12.78
N ASP A 94 11.76 13.07 14.07
CA ASP A 94 11.68 12.10 15.19
C ASP A 94 10.35 11.31 15.25
N THR A 95 9.51 11.40 14.21
CA THR A 95 8.16 10.83 14.12
C THR A 95 8.01 9.77 13.03
N GLU A 96 9.11 9.12 12.63
CA GLU A 96 9.10 8.02 11.67
C GLU A 96 8.25 6.84 12.16
N PRO A 97 7.28 6.35 11.36
CA PRO A 97 6.57 5.12 11.68
C PRO A 97 7.55 3.95 11.65
N GLU A 98 7.51 3.13 12.70
CA GLU A 98 8.34 1.94 12.81
C GLU A 98 7.50 0.68 12.63
N LEU A 99 8.00 -0.23 11.80
CA LEU A 99 7.42 -1.55 11.58
C LEU A 99 8.30 -2.62 12.23
N THR A 100 7.70 -3.51 13.00
CA THR A 100 8.39 -4.67 13.59
C THR A 100 7.64 -5.96 13.28
N ALA A 101 8.36 -6.95 12.75
CA ALA A 101 7.85 -8.30 12.54
C ALA A 101 7.76 -9.02 13.89
N LEU A 102 6.61 -9.59 14.21
CA LEU A 102 6.43 -10.41 15.41
C LEU A 102 6.52 -11.90 15.08
N PRO A 103 6.97 -12.77 16.02
CA PRO A 103 7.15 -14.21 15.77
C PRO A 103 5.89 -14.97 15.35
N ASN A 104 4.71 -14.42 15.58
CA ASN A 104 3.42 -15.00 15.22
C ASN A 104 2.93 -14.58 13.82
N GLY A 105 3.77 -13.93 13.01
CA GLY A 105 3.42 -13.45 11.67
C GLY A 105 2.63 -12.13 11.67
N SER A 106 2.39 -11.52 12.83
CA SER A 106 1.79 -10.19 12.89
C SER A 106 2.83 -9.08 12.78
N ILE A 107 2.36 -7.88 12.42
CA ILE A 107 3.19 -6.68 12.30
C ILE A 107 2.78 -5.72 13.42
N LYS A 108 3.77 -5.25 14.18
CA LYS A 108 3.59 -4.14 15.11
C LYS A 108 3.92 -2.85 14.38
N LEU A 109 2.98 -1.91 14.37
CA LEU A 109 3.19 -0.53 13.97
C LEU A 109 3.37 0.32 15.24
N TYR A 110 4.48 1.05 15.31
CA TYR A 110 4.71 2.10 16.29
C TYR A 110 4.71 3.45 15.59
N LEU A 111 3.92 4.38 16.13
CA LEU A 111 3.95 5.79 15.77
C LEU A 111 4.53 6.50 17.00
N PRO A 112 5.60 7.31 16.87
CA PRO A 112 6.14 8.14 17.96
C PRO A 112 5.13 9.17 18.45
#